data_AF-A0A7W7LPY6-F1
#
_entry.id   AF-A0A7W7LPY6-F1
#
_cell.length_a   1.000
_cell.length_b   1.000
_cell.length_c   1.000
_cell.angle_alpha   90.00
_cell.angle_beta   90.00
_cell.angle_gamma   90.00
#
_symmetry.space_group_name_H-M   'P 1'
#
loop_
_entity.id
_entity.type
_entity.pdbx_description
1 polymer ?
#
loop_
_entity_poly.entity_id
_entity_poly.type
_entity_poly.pdbx_seq_one_letter_code
_entity_poly.pdbx_strand_id
1 'polypeptide(L)' 'MATGVVSWWSKRWAVARRKAAGDAGMTTAEYAVGTLAAVGLAAVLYKVVTSGPVSAALQSLIVKALHATF' A
#
# COMPACT_ATOMS: atom_id res chain seq x y z
N MET A 1 10.82 17.70 -18.05
CA MET A 1 9.92 18.05 -16.93
C MET A 1 9.56 16.89 -15.97
N ALA A 2 9.90 15.61 -16.24
CA ALA A 2 9.53 14.47 -15.38
C ALA A 2 10.53 14.12 -14.24
N THR A 3 11.77 14.59 -14.31
CA THR A 3 12.85 14.25 -13.37
C THR A 3 12.73 14.93 -11.99
N GLY A 4 12.00 16.05 -11.91
CA GLY A 4 11.78 16.79 -10.67
C GLY A 4 10.93 16.03 -9.66
N VAL A 5 9.89 15.33 -10.14
CA VAL A 5 9.01 14.52 -9.29
C VAL A 5 9.75 13.31 -8.74
N VAL A 6 10.41 12.53 -9.60
CA VAL A 6 11.13 11.31 -9.17
C VAL A 6 12.23 11.65 -8.16
N SER A 7 13.01 12.70 -8.40
CA SER A 7 14.07 13.12 -7.46
C SER A 7 13.51 13.69 -6.14
N TRP A 8 12.34 14.35 -6.17
CA TRP A 8 11.64 14.78 -4.97
C TRP A 8 11.13 13.59 -4.14
N TRP A 9 10.55 12.58 -4.78
CA TRP A 9 10.16 11.34 -4.13
C TRP A 9 11.39 10.66 -3.52
N SER A 10 12.46 10.41 -4.28
CA SER A 10 13.67 9.75 -3.76
C SER A 10 14.28 10.46 -2.55
N LYS A 11 14.31 11.81 -2.55
CA LYS A 11 14.80 12.59 -1.41
C LYS A 11 13.93 12.42 -0.17
N ARG A 12 12.61 12.42 -0.32
CA ARG A 12 11.67 12.23 0.80
C ARG A 12 11.78 10.85 1.42
N TRP A 13 11.93 9.83 0.59
CA TRP A 13 12.09 8.45 1.03
C TRP A 13 13.42 8.24 1.77
N ALA A 14 14.50 8.88 1.33
CA ALA A 14 15.78 8.85 2.03
C ALA A 14 15.69 9.48 3.43
N VAL A 15 14.97 10.60 3.56
CA VAL A 15 14.75 11.26 4.87
C VAL A 15 13.88 10.40 5.79
N ALA A 16 12.80 9.80 5.28
CA ALA A 16 11.94 8.90 6.05
C ALA A 16 12.70 7.68 6.59
N ARG A 17 13.55 7.06 5.77
CA ARG A 17 14.38 5.92 6.20
C ARG A 17 15.38 6.26 7.30
N ARG A 18 16.00 7.45 7.26
CA ARG A 18 16.91 7.87 8.33
C ARG A 18 16.18 8.09 9.65
N LYS A 19 14.92 8.57 9.61
CA LYS A 19 14.09 8.70 10.82
C LYS A 19 13.74 7.33 11.43
N ALA A 20 13.40 6.35 10.60
CA ALA A 20 13.10 4.98 11.06
C ALA A 20 14.33 4.22 11.62
N ALA A 21 15.55 4.65 11.32
CA ALA A 21 16.77 4.06 11.90
C ALA A 21 17.05 4.57 13.34
N GLY A 22 16.31 5.58 13.81
CA GLY A 22 16.46 6.17 15.15
C GLY A 22 15.49 5.60 16.21
N ASP A 23 14.81 4.49 15.91
CA ASP A 23 13.68 3.93 16.69
C ASP A 23 13.99 3.55 18.15
N ALA A 24 15.27 3.60 18.56
CA ALA A 24 15.73 3.35 19.94
C ALA A 24 15.31 4.43 20.97
N GLY A 25 14.70 5.54 20.53
CA GLY A 25 14.21 6.62 21.39
C GLY A 25 12.73 6.99 21.22
N MET A 26 11.94 6.17 20.51
CA MET A 26 10.52 6.48 20.24
C MET A 26 9.62 6.21 21.45
N THR A 27 8.62 7.07 21.64
CA THR A 27 7.59 6.98 22.68
C THR A 27 6.54 5.92 22.33
N THR A 28 5.90 5.31 23.34
CA THR A 28 4.82 4.32 23.14
C THR A 28 3.68 4.83 22.23
N ALA A 29 3.42 6.14 22.26
CA ALA A 29 2.41 6.78 21.43
C ALA A 29 2.76 6.72 19.92
N GLU A 30 4.03 6.87 19.56
CA GLU A 30 4.46 6.85 18.16
C GLU A 30 4.28 5.47 17.53
N TYR A 31 4.60 4.40 18.27
CA TYR A 31 4.34 3.03 17.82
C TYR A 31 2.84 2.75 17.66
N ALA A 32 2.01 3.18 18.62
CA ALA A 32 0.56 3.00 18.54
C ALA A 32 -0.02 3.70 17.30
N VAL A 33 0.39 4.94 17.03
CA VAL A 33 -0.02 5.68 15.83
C VAL A 33 0.49 5.01 14.55
N GLY A 34 1.71 4.46 14.55
CA GLY A 34 2.26 3.69 13.43
C GLY A 34 1.41 2.46 13.09
N THR A 35 0.98 1.70 14.11
CA THR A 35 0.05 0.57 13.92
C THR A 35 -1.31 1.03 13.41
N LEU A 36 -1.88 2.11 13.97
CA LEU A 36 -3.16 2.66 13.51
C LEU A 36 -3.10 3.10 12.04
N ALA A 37 -2.00 3.73 11.62
CA ALA A 37 -1.79 4.10 10.23
C ALA A 37 -1.73 2.88 9.30
N ALA A 38 -1.02 1.81 9.70
CA ALA A 38 -0.97 0.56 8.95
C ALA A 38 -2.34 -0.13 8.86
N VAL A 39 -3.09 -0.17 9.97
CA VAL A 39 -4.44 -0.74 10.02
C VAL A 39 -5.41 0.07 9.16
N GLY A 40 -5.33 1.40 9.18
CA GLY A 40 -6.13 2.27 8.31
C GLY A 40 -5.89 2.00 6.83
N LEU A 41 -4.63 1.84 6.42
CA LEU A 41 -4.28 1.45 5.05
C LEU A 41 -4.83 0.05 4.70
N ALA A 42 -4.71 -0.92 5.61
CA ALA A 42 -5.23 -2.27 5.42
C ALA A 42 -6.75 -2.27 5.25
N ALA A 43 -7.48 -1.46 6.02
CA ALA A 43 -8.93 -1.32 5.90
C ALA A 43 -9.34 -0.75 4.53
N VAL A 44 -8.62 0.26 4.03
CA VAL A 44 -8.86 0.80 2.68
C VAL A 44 -8.59 -0.29 1.62
N LEU A 45 -7.48 -1.00 1.71
CA LEU A 45 -7.16 -2.09 0.77
C LEU A 45 -8.22 -3.20 0.80
N TYR A 46 -8.70 -3.56 1.98
CA TYR A 46 -9.78 -4.53 2.13
C TYR A 46 -11.03 -4.07 1.38
N LYS A 47 -11.43 -2.80 1.50
CA LYS A 47 -12.57 -2.24 0.76
C LYS A 47 -12.37 -2.26 -0.75
N VAL A 48 -11.15 -2.01 -1.22
CA VAL A 48 -10.80 -2.09 -2.64
C VAL A 48 -10.93 -3.53 -3.14
N VAL A 49 -10.29 -4.48 -2.47
CA VAL A 49 -10.26 -5.89 -2.89
C VAL A 49 -11.63 -6.55 -2.79
N THR A 50 -12.47 -6.13 -1.85
CA THR A 50 -13.86 -6.61 -1.70
C THR A 50 -14.89 -5.80 -2.52
N SER A 51 -14.44 -4.89 -3.37
CA SER A 51 -15.34 -4.08 -4.19
C SER A 51 -15.90 -4.86 -5.37
N GLY A 52 -17.13 -4.50 -5.79
CA GLY A 52 -17.80 -5.09 -6.95
C GLY A 52 -16.94 -5.11 -8.22
N PRO A 53 -16.25 -4.01 -8.62
CA PRO A 53 -15.38 -4.01 -9.78
C PRO A 53 -14.24 -5.03 -9.70
N VAL A 54 -13.59 -5.18 -8.54
CA VAL A 54 -12.51 -6.14 -8.34
C VAL A 54 -13.04 -7.57 -8.40
N SER A 55 -14.16 -7.86 -7.74
CA SER A 55 -14.80 -9.18 -7.81
C SER A 55 -15.24 -9.53 -9.23
N ALA A 56 -15.83 -8.59 -9.97
CA ALA A 56 -16.24 -8.80 -11.36
C ALA A 56 -15.05 -9.04 -12.29
N ALA A 57 -13.94 -8.31 -12.09
CA ALA A 57 -12.71 -8.53 -12.84
C ALA A 57 -12.15 -9.94 -12.58
N LEU A 58 -12.07 -10.37 -11.31
CA LEU A 58 -11.64 -11.73 -10.94
C LEU A 58 -12.56 -12.79 -11.55
N GLN A 59 -13.88 -12.59 -11.49
CA GLN A 59 -14.84 -13.51 -12.09
C GLN A 59 -14.65 -13.62 -13.60
N SER A 60 -14.44 -12.50 -14.31
CA SER A 60 -14.17 -12.51 -15.74
C SER A 60 -12.89 -13.26 -16.08
N LEU A 61 -11.83 -13.09 -15.28
CA LEU A 61 -10.58 -13.82 -15.46
C LEU A 61 -10.76 -15.33 -15.29
N ILE A 62 -11.51 -15.76 -14.27
CA ILE A 62 -11.81 -17.18 -14.03
C ILE A 62 -12.62 -17.76 -15.19
N VAL A 63 -13.66 -17.06 -15.65
CA VAL A 63 -14.49 -17.50 -16.78
C VAL A 63 -13.65 -17.62 -18.06
N LYS A 64 -12.77 -16.65 -18.34
CA LYS A 64 -11.85 -16.71 -19.47
C LYS A 64 -10.90 -17.90 -19.37
N ALA A 65 -10.33 -18.16 -18.19
CA ALA A 65 -9.44 -19.29 -17.97
C ALA A 65 -10.16 -20.63 -18.20
N LEU A 66 -11.41 -20.74 -17.77
CA LEU A 66 -12.21 -21.95 -17.97
C LEU A 66 -12.54 -22.20 -19.45
N HIS A 67 -12.85 -21.15 -20.22
CA HIS A 67 -13.13 -21.28 -21.66
C HIS A 67 -11.86 -21.44 -22.52
N ALA A 68 -10.69 -21.04 -22.02
CA ALA A 68 -9.43 -21.18 -22.78
C ALA A 68 -8.88 -22.62 -22.76
N THR A 69 -9.32 -23.44 -21.81
CA THR A 69 -8.83 -24.81 -21.60
C THR A 69 -9.67 -25.87 -22.32
N PHE A 70 -10.79 -25.51 -22.94
CA PHE A 70 -11.67 -26.45 -23.66
C PHE A 70 -12.05 -25.95 -25.06
#